data_AF-A0A927N6Z9-F1
#
_entry.id   AF-A0A927N6Z9-F1
#
_cell.length_a   1.000
_cell.length_b   1.000
_cell.length_c   1.000
_cell.angle_alpha   90.00
_cell.angle_beta   90.00
_cell.angle_gamma   90.00
#
_symmetry.space_group_name_H-M   'P 1'
#
loop_
_entity.id
_entity.type
_entity.pdbx_description
1 polymer ?
#
loop_
_entity_poly.entity_id
_entity_poly.type
_entity_poly.pdbx_seq_one_letter_code
_entity_poly.pdbx_strand_id
1 'polypeptide(L)'
;MDGSHPTQFFDDYPTLDGVGDVDSFIDARIREGSDYLKIIIEDSSVIGQSTPFIPPEVSAAVTARAHARGLLVVAHAQSRRFVEQAIESGVDGLAHQ
;
A
#
# COMPACT_ATOMS: atom_id res chain seq x y z
N MET A 1 12.05 -4.85 -6.40
CA MET A 1 11.14 -5.89 -6.91
C MET A 1 9.77 -5.27 -6.85
N ASP A 2 9.45 -4.55 -7.91
CA ASP A 2 8.34 -3.62 -7.97
C ASP A 2 7.02 -4.41 -7.88
N GLY A 3 6.14 -4.05 -6.93
CA GLY A 3 4.97 -4.87 -6.59
C GLY A 3 3.80 -4.11 -5.96
N SER A 4 2.68 -4.05 -6.68
CA SER A 4 1.33 -3.80 -6.14
C SER A 4 0.27 -3.99 -7.24
N HIS A 5 -0.75 -4.84 -7.06
CA HIS A 5 -1.94 -4.83 -7.92
C HIS A 5 -2.59 -3.43 -7.88
N PRO A 6 -2.91 -2.70 -8.96
CA PRO A 6 -3.16 -3.15 -10.33
C PRO A 6 -2.03 -2.79 -11.31
N THR A 7 -0.76 -2.79 -10.91
CA THR A 7 0.36 -2.47 -11.84
C THR A 7 0.37 -3.37 -13.09
N GLN A 8 -0.22 -4.58 -13.04
CA GLN A 8 -0.43 -5.42 -14.23
C GLN A 8 -1.54 -4.96 -15.20
N PHE A 9 -2.34 -3.95 -14.83
CA PHE A 9 -3.49 -3.46 -15.59
C PHE A 9 -3.31 -2.02 -16.09
N PHE A 10 -2.25 -1.33 -15.68
CA PHE A 10 -2.01 0.08 -16.01
C PHE A 10 -0.52 0.35 -16.16
N ASP A 11 -0.15 1.19 -17.12
CA ASP A 11 1.24 1.33 -17.57
C ASP A 11 2.19 2.00 -16.54
N ASP A 12 1.68 2.78 -15.58
CA ASP A 12 2.50 3.47 -14.58
C ASP A 12 1.76 3.60 -13.22
N TYR A 13 2.11 2.74 -12.25
CA TYR A 13 1.79 2.96 -10.83
C TYR A 13 3.09 3.02 -10.03
N PRO A 14 3.27 4.00 -9.12
CA PRO A 14 4.44 4.06 -8.27
C PRO A 14 4.48 2.87 -7.31
N THR A 15 5.58 2.14 -7.35
CA THR A 15 5.87 1.01 -6.45
C THR A 15 6.84 1.43 -5.34
N LEU A 16 6.92 0.61 -4.29
CA LEU A 16 7.86 0.77 -3.19
C LEU A 16 8.78 -0.45 -3.17
N ASP A 17 10.10 -0.24 -3.32
CA ASP A 17 11.08 -1.33 -3.22
C ASP A 17 11.47 -1.62 -1.78
N GLY A 18 11.26 -0.65 -0.88
CA GLY A 18 11.39 -0.85 0.55
C GLY A 18 11.08 0.38 1.38
N VAL A 19 11.41 0.29 2.67
CA VAL A 19 11.19 1.35 3.67
C VAL A 19 11.94 2.66 3.33
N GLY A 20 13.03 2.57 2.57
CA GLY A 20 13.82 3.74 2.13
C GLY A 20 13.06 4.68 1.20
N ASP A 21 12.10 4.15 0.42
CA ASP A 21 11.39 4.92 -0.61
C ASP A 21 10.09 5.56 -0.08
N VAL A 22 9.69 5.22 1.14
CA VAL A 22 8.38 5.60 1.68
C VAL A 22 8.23 7.11 1.79
N ASP A 23 9.27 7.83 2.24
CA ASP A 23 9.16 9.28 2.42
C ASP A 23 9.03 10.01 1.07
N SER A 24 9.86 9.65 0.09
CA SER A 24 9.79 10.26 -1.25
C SER A 24 8.47 9.92 -1.95
N PHE A 25 7.96 8.70 -1.76
CA PHE A 25 6.64 8.30 -2.23
C PHE A 25 5.55 9.18 -1.62
N ILE A 26 5.48 9.31 -0.29
CA ILE A 26 4.43 10.09 0.37
C ILE A 26 4.53 11.58 -0.02
N ASP A 27 5.74 12.15 -0.03
CA ASP A 27 5.94 13.54 -0.40
C ASP A 27 5.50 13.84 -1.84
N ALA A 28 5.63 12.86 -2.75
CA ALA A 28 5.10 12.96 -4.10
C ALA A 28 3.56 12.96 -4.13
N ARG A 29 2.90 12.12 -3.32
CA ARG A 29 1.42 12.09 -3.19
C ARG A 29 0.88 13.38 -2.56
N ILE A 30 1.57 13.95 -1.59
CA ILE A 30 1.20 15.26 -1.04
C ILE A 30 1.30 16.34 -2.12
N ARG A 31 2.40 16.34 -2.90
CA ARG A 31 2.62 17.34 -3.96
C ARG A 31 1.60 17.25 -5.09
N GLU A 32 1.10 16.05 -5.38
CA GLU A 32 0.02 15.88 -6.36
C GLU A 32 -1.36 16.27 -5.82
N GLY A 33 -1.48 16.52 -4.51
CA GLY A 33 -2.71 16.98 -3.86
C GLY A 33 -3.58 15.88 -3.26
N SER A 34 -3.02 14.71 -2.94
CA SER A 34 -3.79 13.63 -2.31
C SER A 34 -4.22 13.99 -0.88
N ASP A 35 -5.51 13.83 -0.58
CA ASP A 35 -6.05 14.00 0.78
C ASP A 35 -5.81 12.77 1.69
N TYR A 36 -5.59 11.61 1.09
CA TYR A 36 -5.29 10.35 1.76
C TYR A 36 -4.50 9.44 0.82
N LEU A 37 -3.86 8.42 1.39
CA LEU A 37 -3.13 7.40 0.63
C LEU A 37 -3.97 6.14 0.51
N LYS A 38 -3.98 5.56 -0.69
CA LYS A 38 -4.43 4.19 -0.90
C LYS A 38 -3.22 3.32 -1.24
N ILE A 39 -3.03 2.25 -0.49
CA ILE A 39 -2.00 1.25 -0.73
C ILE A 39 -2.63 -0.11 -1.05
N ILE A 40 -1.85 -0.98 -1.67
CA ILE A 40 -2.25 -2.34 -1.98
C ILE A 40 -1.36 -3.30 -1.21
N ILE A 41 -2.01 -4.18 -0.46
CA ILE A 41 -1.39 -5.26 0.29
C ILE A 41 -2.07 -6.54 -0.22
N GLU A 42 -1.56 -7.12 -1.31
CA GLU A 42 -2.19 -8.28 -1.95
C GLU A 42 -1.20 -9.00 -2.90
N ASP A 43 -1.25 -10.34 -2.93
CA ASP A 43 -0.46 -11.19 -3.85
C ASP A 43 -1.28 -11.72 -5.04
N SER A 44 -2.53 -11.29 -5.16
CA SER A 44 -3.48 -11.63 -6.22
C SER A 44 -3.88 -13.12 -6.24
N SER A 45 -3.55 -13.89 -5.19
CA SER A 45 -3.91 -15.32 -5.10
C SER A 45 -5.42 -15.55 -5.10
N VAL A 46 -6.20 -14.60 -4.55
CA VAL A 46 -7.67 -14.64 -4.52
C VAL A 46 -8.29 -14.74 -5.91
N ILE A 47 -7.62 -14.19 -6.93
CA ILE A 47 -8.07 -14.23 -8.34
C ILE A 47 -7.28 -15.24 -9.19
N GLY A 48 -6.56 -16.17 -8.56
CA GLY A 48 -5.78 -17.20 -9.26
C GLY A 48 -4.52 -16.67 -9.96
N GLN A 49 -4.02 -15.50 -9.55
CA GLN A 49 -2.78 -14.91 -10.03
C GLN A 49 -1.70 -14.91 -8.94
N SER A 50 -0.48 -14.51 -9.28
CA SER A 50 0.63 -14.34 -8.34
C SER A 50 1.37 -13.07 -8.69
N THR A 51 1.32 -12.08 -7.81
CA THR A 51 2.02 -10.80 -7.94
C THR A 51 2.87 -10.52 -6.72
N PRO A 52 3.97 -9.76 -6.85
CA PRO A 52 4.69 -9.26 -5.68
C PRO A 52 3.79 -8.34 -4.85
N PHE A 53 4.01 -8.33 -3.55
CA PHE A 53 3.26 -7.56 -2.56
C PHE A 53 4.23 -6.84 -1.62
N ILE A 54 3.80 -5.75 -0.98
CA ILE A 54 4.65 -5.03 -0.04
C ILE A 54 4.80 -5.80 1.29
N PRO A 55 6.03 -5.95 1.83
CA PRO A 55 6.24 -6.57 3.14
C PRO A 55 5.58 -5.81 4.30
N PRO A 56 5.28 -6.47 5.43
CA PRO A 56 4.68 -5.84 6.61
C PRO A 56 5.43 -4.60 7.12
N GLU A 57 6.75 -4.63 7.10
CA GLU A 57 7.59 -3.50 7.51
C GLU A 57 7.43 -2.27 6.60
N VAL A 58 7.13 -2.48 5.32
CA VAL A 58 6.89 -1.39 4.37
C VAL A 58 5.50 -0.81 4.60
N SER A 59 4.46 -1.64 4.73
CA SER A 59 3.09 -1.15 4.98
C SER A 59 2.97 -0.42 6.33
N ALA A 60 3.66 -0.90 7.36
CA ALA A 60 3.74 -0.21 8.65
C ALA A 60 4.49 1.12 8.54
N ALA A 61 5.61 1.17 7.79
CA ALA A 61 6.35 2.41 7.58
C ALA A 61 5.55 3.44 6.79
N VAL A 62 4.81 3.03 5.74
CA VAL A 62 3.91 3.93 5.00
C VAL A 62 2.90 4.54 5.94
N THR A 63 2.22 3.71 6.72
CA THR A 63 1.15 4.16 7.61
C THR A 63 1.67 5.15 8.66
N ALA A 64 2.72 4.79 9.39
CA ALA A 64 3.30 5.66 10.41
C ALA A 64 3.79 7.00 9.84
N ARG A 65 4.45 7.00 8.67
CA ARG A 65 5.01 8.21 8.05
C ARG A 65 3.95 9.06 7.35
N ALA A 66 2.85 8.46 6.89
CA ALA A 66 1.70 9.16 6.35
C ALA A 66 0.90 9.85 7.47
N HIS A 67 0.67 9.15 8.59
CA HIS A 67 0.07 9.73 9.79
C HIS A 67 0.87 10.91 10.32
N ALA A 68 2.21 10.83 10.33
CA ALA A 68 3.08 11.94 10.73
C ALA A 68 2.93 13.19 9.83
N ARG A 69 2.42 13.01 8.60
CA ARG A 69 2.11 14.09 7.65
C ARG A 69 0.63 14.45 7.61
N GLY A 70 -0.18 13.90 8.51
CA GLY A 70 -1.62 14.18 8.63
C GLY A 70 -2.48 13.50 7.56
N LEU A 71 -1.96 12.50 6.86
CA LEU A 71 -2.71 11.74 5.87
C LEU A 71 -3.33 10.48 6.49
N LEU A 72 -4.52 10.12 6.03
CA LEU A 72 -5.12 8.81 6.28
C LEU A 72 -4.58 7.77 5.29
N VAL A 73 -4.60 6.49 5.67
CA VAL A 73 -4.19 5.36 4.83
C VAL A 73 -5.31 4.33 4.71
N VAL A 74 -5.66 3.97 3.47
CA VAL A 74 -6.64 2.92 3.15
C VAL A 74 -5.93 1.78 2.42
N ALA A 75 -6.11 0.55 2.87
CA ALA A 75 -5.54 -0.62 2.21
C ALA A 75 -6.57 -1.38 1.37
N HIS A 76 -6.21 -1.68 0.13
CA HIS A 76 -6.77 -2.84 -0.57
C HIS A 76 -6.16 -4.12 0.02
N ALA A 77 -7.02 -5.05 0.43
CA ALA A 77 -6.66 -6.41 0.83
C ALA A 77 -7.88 -7.30 0.64
N GLN A 78 -7.73 -8.48 0.03
CA GLN A 78 -8.84 -9.40 -0.26
C GLN A 78 -8.72 -10.75 0.44
N SER A 79 -7.50 -11.13 0.86
CA SER A 79 -7.28 -12.35 1.64
C SER A 79 -7.19 -12.04 3.13
N ARG A 80 -7.64 -12.97 3.98
CA ARG A 80 -7.52 -12.87 5.44
C ARG A 80 -6.11 -12.48 5.89
N ARG A 81 -5.09 -13.09 5.29
CA ARG A 81 -3.68 -12.82 5.60
C ARG A 81 -3.32 -11.34 5.41
N PHE A 82 -3.78 -10.75 4.30
CA PHE A 82 -3.45 -9.35 4.01
C PHE A 82 -4.35 -8.36 4.73
N VAL A 83 -5.57 -8.75 5.08
CA VAL A 83 -6.41 -7.99 6.02
C VAL A 83 -5.73 -7.92 7.39
N GLU A 84 -5.21 -9.04 7.90
CA GLU A 84 -4.45 -9.08 9.14
C GLU A 84 -3.20 -8.17 9.06
N GLN A 85 -2.39 -8.28 7.99
CA GLN A 85 -1.24 -7.38 7.78
C GLN A 85 -1.64 -5.90 7.73
N ALA A 86 -2.75 -5.56 7.06
CA ALA A 86 -3.23 -4.18 6.95
C ALA A 86 -3.63 -3.62 8.33
N ILE A 87 -4.37 -4.40 9.13
CA ILE A 87 -4.74 -4.04 10.50
C ILE A 87 -3.51 -3.85 11.37
N GLU A 88 -2.55 -4.77 11.33
CA GLU A 88 -1.30 -4.69 12.09
C GLU A 88 -0.43 -3.49 11.67
N SER A 89 -0.52 -3.08 10.40
CA SER A 89 0.16 -1.88 9.90
C SER A 89 -0.48 -0.57 10.38
N GLY A 90 -1.68 -0.63 10.97
CA GLY A 90 -2.38 0.52 11.55
C GLY A 90 -3.18 1.35 10.55
N VAL A 91 -3.58 0.79 9.40
CA VAL A 91 -4.32 1.54 8.37
C VAL A 91 -5.67 2.03 8.92
N ASP A 92 -6.13 3.18 8.42
CA ASP A 92 -7.38 3.81 8.83
C ASP A 92 -8.61 3.19 8.16
N GLY A 93 -8.42 2.53 7.02
CA GLY A 93 -9.49 1.95 6.23
C GLY A 93 -9.09 0.71 5.46
N LEU A 94 -10.10 -0.10 5.17
CA LEU A 94 -9.98 -1.38 4.48
C LEU A 94 -10.94 -1.40 3.28
N ALA A 95 -10.48 -1.87 2.13
CA ALA A 95 -11.25 -1.98 0.89
C ALA A 95 -11.21 -3.39 0.31
N HIS A 96 -12.35 -3.90 -0.20
CA HIS A 96 -12.52 -5.18 -0.91
C HIS A 96 -12.53 -6.48 -0.08
N GLN A 97 -12.66 -6.36 1.24
CA GLN A 97 -12.57 -7.42 2.25
C GLN A 97 -13.48 -8.62 2.01
#